data_AF-A0A6N6W0X2-F1
#
_entry.id   AF-A0A6N6W0X2-F1
#
_cell.length_a   1.000
_cell.length_b   1.000
_cell.length_c   1.000
_cell.angle_alpha   90.00
_cell.angle_beta   90.00
_cell.angle_gamma   90.00
#
_symmetry.space_group_name_H-M   'P 1'
#
loop_
_entity.id
_entity.type
_entity.pdbx_description
1 polymer ?
#
loop_
_entity_poly.entity_id
_entity_poly.type
_entity_poly.pdbx_seq_one_letter_code
_entity_poly.pdbx_strand_id
1 'polypeptide(L)'
;MKYPNLRYGNPREMAYYAQGRSLKELARELRRSERSVRDWLSGRERVPWWVPELLRLRDMEHDLRLRQMNIGRLAPPLGVVGEPPSNVSRLRPLIGDNLATESRSTQPAADDQEVSPRFA
;
A
#
# COMPACT_ATOMS: atom_id res chain seq x y z
N MET A 1 -30.54 -35.02 1.46
CA MET A 1 -29.19 -35.37 0.95
C MET A 1 -28.14 -34.72 1.84
N LYS A 2 -27.50 -35.50 2.72
CA LYS A 2 -26.53 -35.02 3.72
C LYS A 2 -25.15 -35.42 3.22
N TYR A 3 -24.56 -34.64 2.32
CA TYR A 3 -23.17 -34.84 1.89
C TYR A 3 -22.27 -34.22 2.96
N PRO A 4 -21.53 -35.00 3.76
CA PRO A 4 -20.59 -34.44 4.71
C PRO A 4 -19.37 -34.00 3.91
N ASN A 5 -19.37 -32.75 3.45
CA ASN A 5 -18.15 -32.13 2.96
C ASN A 5 -17.19 -32.02 4.15
N LEU A 6 -16.37 -33.07 4.34
CA LEU A 6 -15.33 -33.17 5.36
C LEU A 6 -14.19 -32.17 5.15
N ARG A 7 -14.19 -31.46 4.01
CA ARG A 7 -13.28 -30.36 3.76
C ARG A 7 -13.78 -29.13 4.52
N TYR A 8 -12.99 -28.73 5.49
CA TYR A 8 -13.13 -27.44 6.14
C TYR A 8 -12.06 -26.51 5.56
N GLY A 9 -12.42 -25.24 5.47
CA GLY A 9 -11.52 -24.19 5.03
C GLY A 9 -10.46 -23.91 6.08
N ASN A 10 -9.31 -23.40 5.64
CA ASN A 10 -8.29 -22.93 6.56
C ASN A 10 -8.76 -21.62 7.21
N PRO A 11 -8.93 -21.56 8.56
CA PRO A 11 -9.37 -20.33 9.22
C PRO A 11 -8.35 -19.20 9.10
N ARG A 12 -7.05 -19.51 8.97
CA ARG A 12 -6.02 -18.48 8.74
C ARG A 12 -6.17 -17.81 7.39
N GLU A 13 -6.55 -18.58 6.37
CA GLU A 13 -6.80 -18.06 5.03
C GLU A 13 -8.04 -17.17 5.01
N MET A 14 -9.11 -17.57 5.70
CA MET A 14 -10.28 -16.70 5.89
C MET A 14 -9.90 -15.39 6.58
N ALA A 15 -9.09 -15.43 7.65
CA ALA A 15 -8.68 -14.24 8.38
C ALA A 15 -7.84 -13.28 7.51
N TYR A 16 -6.96 -13.83 6.66
CA TYR A 16 -6.17 -13.05 5.72
C TYR A 16 -7.04 -12.26 4.75
N TYR A 17 -7.99 -12.92 4.06
CA TYR A 17 -8.84 -12.23 3.09
C TYR A 17 -9.94 -11.36 3.72
N ALA A 18 -10.29 -11.62 4.99
CA ALA A 18 -11.20 -10.76 5.75
C ALA A 18 -10.54 -9.47 6.24
N GLN A 19 -9.19 -9.38 6.19
CA GLN A 19 -8.47 -8.22 6.67
C GLN A 19 -8.86 -6.96 5.90
N GLY A 20 -9.23 -5.90 6.64
CA GLY A 20 -9.66 -4.63 6.04
C GLY A 20 -11.10 -4.60 5.52
N ARG A 21 -11.88 -5.69 5.64
CA ARG A 21 -13.31 -5.71 5.29
C ARG A 21 -14.19 -5.69 6.52
N SER A 22 -15.38 -5.06 6.42
CA SER A 22 -16.36 -5.10 7.51
C SER A 22 -17.10 -6.45 7.54
N LEU A 23 -17.54 -6.86 8.74
CA LEU A 23 -18.34 -8.09 8.91
C LEU A 23 -19.64 -8.05 8.08
N LYS A 24 -20.24 -6.88 7.92
CA LYS A 24 -21.47 -6.67 7.15
C LYS A 24 -21.26 -6.89 5.66
N GLU A 25 -20.14 -6.42 5.12
CA GLU A 25 -19.76 -6.66 3.72
C GLU A 25 -19.50 -8.14 3.47
N LEU A 26 -18.71 -8.78 4.34
CA LEU A 26 -18.43 -10.22 4.26
C LEU A 26 -19.72 -11.04 4.35
N ALA A 27 -20.62 -10.70 5.26
CA ALA A 27 -21.93 -11.36 5.40
C ALA A 27 -22.78 -11.23 4.13
N ARG A 28 -22.81 -10.03 3.52
CA ARG A 28 -23.53 -9.78 2.26
C ARG A 28 -22.92 -10.54 1.08
N GLU A 29 -21.59 -10.57 0.99
CA GLU A 29 -20.85 -11.26 -0.07
C GLU A 29 -21.02 -12.79 0.01
N LEU A 30 -20.85 -13.35 1.21
CA LEU A 30 -20.98 -14.78 1.48
C LEU A 30 -22.44 -15.25 1.55
N ARG A 31 -23.41 -14.32 1.49
CA ARG A 31 -24.86 -14.54 1.67
C ARG A 31 -25.17 -15.30 2.97
N ARG A 32 -24.49 -14.90 4.05
CA ARG A 32 -24.59 -15.53 5.38
C ARG A 32 -24.84 -14.48 6.45
N SER A 33 -25.19 -14.95 7.65
CA SER A 33 -25.39 -14.06 8.79
C SER A 33 -24.05 -13.53 9.31
N GLU A 34 -24.03 -12.29 9.79
CA GLU A 34 -22.85 -11.70 10.44
C GLU A 34 -22.39 -12.54 11.65
N ARG A 35 -23.34 -13.17 12.35
CA ARG A 35 -23.06 -14.09 13.45
C ARG A 35 -22.23 -15.28 12.99
N SER A 36 -22.64 -15.96 11.91
CA SER A 36 -21.89 -17.09 11.35
C SER A 36 -20.49 -16.67 10.92
N VAL A 37 -20.36 -15.53 10.24
CA VAL A 37 -19.04 -15.02 9.81
C VAL A 37 -18.14 -14.73 11.02
N ARG A 38 -18.70 -14.13 12.08
CA ARG A 38 -17.98 -13.90 13.35
C ARG A 38 -17.58 -15.21 14.04
N ASP A 39 -18.46 -16.19 14.06
CA ASP A 39 -18.20 -17.50 14.67
C ASP A 39 -17.08 -18.25 13.91
N TRP A 40 -16.98 -18.06 12.59
CA TRP A 40 -15.88 -18.61 11.78
C TRP A 40 -14.55 -17.88 12.02
N LEU A 41 -14.56 -16.54 12.06
CA LEU A 41 -13.34 -15.75 12.31
C LEU A 41 -12.79 -15.93 13.72
N SER A 42 -13.68 -16.12 14.71
CA SER A 42 -13.28 -16.42 16.09
C SER A 42 -12.88 -17.89 16.31
N GLY A 43 -13.05 -18.75 15.30
CA GLY A 43 -12.76 -20.18 15.39
C GLY A 43 -13.75 -20.96 16.26
N ARG A 44 -14.90 -20.37 16.62
CA ARG A 44 -15.98 -21.03 17.38
C ARG A 44 -16.68 -22.09 16.55
N GLU A 45 -16.84 -21.85 15.25
CA GLU A 45 -17.38 -22.81 14.30
C GLU A 45 -16.36 -23.09 13.18
N ARG A 46 -16.37 -24.32 12.66
CA ARG A 46 -15.46 -24.71 11.58
C ARG A 46 -15.85 -24.01 10.28
N VAL A 47 -14.86 -23.41 9.63
CA VAL A 47 -15.06 -22.68 8.36
C VAL A 47 -15.43 -23.66 7.24
N PRO A 48 -16.51 -23.43 6.47
CA PRO A 48 -16.78 -24.20 5.26
C PRO A 48 -15.66 -24.03 4.22
N TRP A 49 -15.24 -25.10 3.54
CA TRP A 49 -14.12 -25.04 2.57
C TRP A 49 -14.31 -24.01 1.45
N TRP A 50 -15.55 -23.74 1.04
CA TRP A 50 -15.84 -22.80 -0.04
C TRP A 50 -15.65 -21.34 0.38
N VAL A 51 -15.61 -21.02 1.68
CA VAL A 51 -15.52 -19.62 2.16
C VAL A 51 -14.14 -19.02 1.83
N PRO A 52 -13.00 -19.61 2.25
CA PRO A 52 -11.69 -19.07 1.88
C PRO A 52 -11.46 -19.11 0.37
N GLU A 53 -11.91 -20.16 -0.31
CA GLU A 53 -11.77 -20.31 -1.76
C GLU A 53 -12.51 -19.22 -2.53
N LEU A 54 -13.74 -18.89 -2.12
CA LEU A 54 -14.50 -17.83 -2.76
C LEU A 54 -13.82 -16.48 -2.57
N LEU A 55 -13.34 -16.19 -1.36
CA LEU A 55 -12.63 -14.95 -1.06
C LEU A 55 -11.33 -14.85 -1.88
N ARG A 56 -10.59 -15.95 -2.00
CA ARG A 56 -9.39 -16.05 -2.83
C ARG A 56 -9.69 -15.76 -4.31
N LEU A 57 -10.74 -16.36 -4.87
CA LEU A 57 -11.13 -16.13 -6.26
C LEU A 57 -11.52 -14.67 -6.51
N ARG A 58 -12.19 -14.02 -5.55
CA ARG A 58 -12.57 -12.61 -5.65
C ARG A 58 -11.38 -11.67 -5.60
N ASP A 59 -10.41 -11.98 -4.74
CA ASP A 59 -9.15 -11.24 -4.65
C ASP A 59 -8.37 -11.33 -5.97
N MET A 60 -8.25 -12.54 -6.52
CA MET A 60 -7.63 -12.76 -7.84
C MET A 60 -8.37 -12.02 -8.96
N GLU A 61 -9.70 -12.04 -8.96
CA GLU A 61 -10.51 -11.32 -9.96
C GLU A 61 -10.32 -9.80 -9.84
N HIS A 62 -10.25 -9.27 -8.61
CA HIS A 62 -9.99 -7.86 -8.36
C HIS A 62 -8.61 -7.45 -8.89
N ASP A 63 -7.57 -8.21 -8.56
CA ASP A 63 -6.20 -7.99 -9.03
C ASP A 63 -6.10 -8.03 -10.56
N LEU A 64 -6.79 -8.97 -11.21
CA LEU A 64 -6.82 -9.06 -12.67
C LEU A 64 -7.47 -7.84 -13.30
N ARG A 65 -8.58 -7.35 -12.73
CA ARG A 65 -9.25 -6.12 -13.21
C ARG A 65 -8.36 -4.89 -13.03
N LEU A 66 -7.68 -4.76 -11.89
CA LEU A 66 -6.74 -3.68 -11.64
C LEU A 66 -5.60 -3.67 -12.67
N ARG A 67 -5.01 -4.85 -12.96
CA ARG A 67 -3.99 -5.01 -14.00
C ARG A 67 -4.50 -4.61 -15.38
N GLN A 68 -5.72 -5.01 -15.74
CA GLN A 68 -6.33 -4.66 -17.03
C GLN A 68 -6.57 -3.16 -17.19
N MET A 69 -6.89 -2.46 -16.10
CA MET A 69 -7.05 -1.00 -16.09
C MET A 69 -5.70 -0.26 -16.06
N ASN A 70 -4.58 -0.99 -16.13
CA ASN A 70 -3.23 -0.48 -15.89
C ASN A 70 -3.10 0.24 -14.52
N ILE A 71 -4.02 -0.03 -13.59
CA ILE A 71 -3.96 0.37 -12.18
C ILE A 71 -3.18 -0.74 -11.47
N GLY A 72 -1.94 -0.95 -11.87
CA GLY A 72 -1.04 -1.82 -11.14
C GLY A 72 -0.58 -1.13 -9.86
N ARG A 73 -0.28 -1.90 -8.80
CA ARG A 73 0.78 -1.47 -7.86
C ARG A 73 1.92 -1.02 -8.74
N LEU A 74 2.25 0.28 -8.72
CA LEU A 74 3.32 0.88 -9.52
C LEU A 74 4.43 -0.15 -9.66
N ALA A 75 4.53 -0.78 -10.83
CA ALA A 75 5.66 -1.65 -11.08
C ALA A 75 6.87 -0.76 -10.78
N PRO A 76 7.83 -1.18 -9.91
CA PRO A 76 9.07 -0.46 -9.76
C PRO A 76 9.53 -0.15 -11.18
N PRO A 77 9.84 1.11 -11.53
CA PRO A 77 10.17 1.46 -12.90
C PRO A 77 11.26 0.49 -13.33
N LEU A 78 10.90 -0.43 -14.23
CA LEU A 78 11.87 -1.32 -14.85
C LEU A 78 12.79 -0.33 -15.55
N GLY A 79 14.01 -0.19 -15.03
CA GLY A 79 15.01 0.69 -15.61
C GLY A 79 15.29 0.17 -17.02
N VAL A 80 14.55 0.68 -18.00
CA VAL A 80 14.87 0.49 -19.40
C VAL A 80 16.16 1.25 -19.60
N VAL A 81 17.28 0.53 -19.60
CA VAL A 81 18.56 1.03 -20.14
C VAL A 81 18.40 1.06 -21.65
N GLY A 82 17.61 2.01 -22.13
CA GLY A 82 17.54 2.42 -23.52
C GLY A 82 18.27 3.74 -23.61
N GLU A 83 19.23 3.82 -24.52
CA GLU A 83 19.91 5.06 -24.93
C GLU A 83 18.95 6.26 -24.90
N PRO A 84 19.30 7.38 -24.24
CA PRO A 84 18.41 8.52 -24.22
C PRO A 84 18.23 9.03 -25.66
N PRO A 85 16.99 9.11 -26.20
CA PRO A 85 16.78 9.84 -27.42
C PRO A 85 17.20 11.29 -27.16
N SER A 86 18.06 11.80 -28.04
CA SER A 86 18.78 13.08 -27.96
C SER A 86 17.91 14.33 -27.99
N ASN A 87 16.62 14.24 -27.67
CA ASN A 87 15.74 15.40 -27.63
C ASN A 87 14.53 15.17 -26.72
N VAL A 88 14.62 15.59 -25.46
CA VAL A 88 13.43 15.84 -24.64
C VAL A 88 13.58 17.18 -23.95
N SER A 89 12.97 18.20 -24.56
CA SER A 89 12.71 19.49 -23.96
C SER A 89 12.12 19.30 -22.56
N ARG A 90 12.76 19.93 -21.57
CA ARG A 90 12.34 19.97 -20.17
C ARG A 90 10.88 20.44 -20.06
N LEU A 91 9.96 19.53 -19.79
CA LEU A 91 8.68 19.92 -19.19
C LEU A 91 8.92 20.16 -17.70
N ARG A 92 8.89 21.44 -17.32
CA ARG A 92 8.85 21.91 -15.93
C ARG A 92 7.64 21.31 -15.21
N PRO A 93 7.77 20.76 -14.00
CA PRO A 93 6.61 20.52 -13.16
C PRO A 93 6.09 21.86 -12.62
N LEU A 94 4.82 22.18 -12.91
CA LEU A 94 4.05 23.23 -12.26
C LEU A 94 3.33 22.63 -11.04
N ILE A 95 4.07 22.39 -9.95
CA ILE A 95 3.47 22.08 -8.64
C ILE A 95 4.23 22.89 -7.60
N GLY A 96 3.49 23.71 -6.86
CA GLY A 96 4.01 24.81 -6.04
C GLY A 96 4.72 24.38 -4.77
N ASP A 97 5.95 24.85 -4.63
CA ASP A 97 6.70 24.85 -3.37
C ASP A 97 6.40 26.16 -2.61
N ASN A 98 5.23 26.21 -1.95
CA ASN A 98 4.99 27.15 -0.86
C ASN A 98 5.44 26.51 0.46
N LEU A 99 6.75 26.47 0.71
CA LEU A 99 7.32 26.38 2.05
C LEU A 99 8.60 27.23 2.09
N ALA A 100 8.41 28.55 2.01
CA ALA A 100 9.37 29.50 2.54
C ALA A 100 9.39 29.34 4.07
N THR A 101 10.19 28.41 4.57
CA THR A 101 10.64 28.43 5.96
C THR A 101 11.76 29.48 6.04
N GLU A 102 11.37 30.69 6.45
CA GLU A 102 12.31 31.76 6.82
C GLU A 102 13.31 31.23 7.85
N SER A 103 14.55 31.03 7.41
CA SER A 103 15.69 30.77 8.28
C SER A 103 16.33 32.11 8.63
N ARG A 104 16.17 32.50 9.90
CA ARG A 104 16.79 33.65 10.54
C ARG A 104 18.29 33.38 10.77
N SER A 105 19.11 34.41 10.54
CA SER A 105 20.47 34.62 11.10
C SER A 105 21.58 33.71 10.58
N THR A 106 22.70 34.19 10.02
CA THR A 106 23.71 35.04 10.67
C THR A 106 24.66 35.63 9.61
N GLN A 107 25.06 36.89 9.79
CA GLN A 107 25.97 37.64 8.93
C GLN A 107 27.38 37.01 8.83
N PRO A 108 28.08 37.13 7.69
CA PRO A 108 29.51 36.87 7.64
C PRO A 108 30.27 38.10 8.16
N ALA A 109 31.04 37.92 9.23
CA ALA A 109 32.02 38.90 9.69
C ALA A 109 33.18 38.95 8.69
N ALA A 110 33.44 40.14 8.16
CA ALA A 110 34.60 40.42 7.34
C ALA A 110 35.85 40.43 8.22
N ASP A 111 36.83 39.61 7.82
CA ASP A 111 38.24 39.84 8.13
C ASP A 111 38.65 41.21 7.59
N ASP A 112 39.34 42.01 8.42
CA ASP A 112 40.55 42.68 7.96
C ASP A 112 41.36 43.31 9.10
N GLN A 113 42.67 43.07 8.98
CA GLN A 113 43.81 43.89 9.41
C GLN A 113 44.46 43.65 10.78
N GLU A 114 45.53 42.84 10.69
CA GLU A 114 46.84 43.00 11.31
C GLU A 114 47.15 44.38 11.94
N VAL A 115 47.77 44.40 13.13
CA VAL A 115 49.11 44.98 13.37
C VAL A 115 49.70 44.40 14.67
N SER A 116 50.65 43.48 14.49
CA SER A 116 51.94 43.28 15.19
C SER A 116 52.15 43.39 16.72
N PRO A 117 53.19 42.70 17.25
CA PRO A 117 53.31 42.25 18.64
C PRO A 117 54.30 43.09 19.47
N ARG A 118 54.31 42.91 20.80
CA ARG A 118 55.54 43.04 21.60
C ARG A 118 55.41 42.44 23.01
N PHE A 119 56.38 41.55 23.31
CA PHE A 119 56.95 41.18 24.61
C PHE A 119 57.06 42.40 25.57
N ALA A 120 57.08 42.29 26.90
CA ALA A 120 57.47 41.21 27.81
C ALA A 120 56.66 41.32 29.13
#